data_AF-A0A6I3U8J4-F1
#
_entry.id   AF-A0A6I3U8J4-F1
#
_cell.length_a   1.000
_cell.length_b   1.000
_cell.length_c   1.000
_cell.angle_alpha   90.00
_cell.angle_beta   90.00
_cell.angle_gamma   90.00
#
_symmetry.space_group_name_H-M   'P 1'
#
loop_
_entity.id
_entity.type
_entity.pdbx_description
1 polymer ?
#
loop_
_entity_poly.entity_id
_entity_poly.type
_entity_poly.pdbx_seq_one_letter_code
_entity_poly.pdbx_strand_id
1 'polypeptide(L)'
;SGGILGVTLILISKKFKNLSIENLLKMNLMTILLSFIAFYYQNIYFIVLTLFLSSVFVSALNPKIGAIIFNNLDETKLATIFGGMVTYFQLGDVVSRLLFSTLVIYLSYTYIAVIYMILVLIVA
;
A
#
# COMPACT_ATOMS: atom_id res chain seq x y z
N SER A 1 -4.71 7.95 -12.04
CA SER A 1 -5.92 7.31 -12.60
C SER A 1 -6.43 6.14 -11.74
N GLY A 2 -5.58 5.28 -11.15
CA GLY A 2 -6.05 4.18 -10.28
C GLY A 2 -6.63 4.61 -8.93
N GLY A 3 -6.15 5.72 -8.35
CA GLY A 3 -6.66 6.25 -7.09
C GLY A 3 -8.17 6.56 -7.10
N ILE A 4 -8.65 7.21 -8.16
CA ILE A 4 -10.07 7.55 -8.35
C ILE A 4 -10.92 6.28 -8.52
N LEU A 5 -10.37 5.27 -9.23
CA LEU A 5 -11.04 4.00 -9.47
C LEU A 5 -11.24 3.18 -8.19
N GLY A 6 -10.24 3.13 -7.30
CA GLY A 6 -10.40 2.41 -6.03
C GLY A 6 -11.43 3.06 -5.10
N VAL A 7 -11.49 4.40 -5.05
CA VAL A 7 -12.51 5.14 -4.28
C VAL A 7 -13.90 4.90 -4.86
N THR A 8 -14.07 5.00 -6.17
CA THR A 8 -15.35 4.71 -6.83
C THR A 8 -15.78 3.26 -6.68
N LEU A 9 -14.85 2.31 -6.70
CA LEU A 9 -15.12 0.89 -6.44
C LEU A 9 -15.72 0.67 -5.05
N ILE A 10 -15.24 1.36 -4.01
CA ILE A 10 -15.84 1.26 -2.67
C ILE A 10 -17.25 1.84 -2.62
N LEU A 11 -17.46 2.97 -3.29
CA LEU A 11 -18.74 3.68 -3.27
C LEU A 11 -19.82 2.93 -4.05
N ILE A 12 -19.46 2.30 -5.17
CA ILE A 12 -20.40 1.66 -6.09
C ILE A 12 -20.55 0.16 -5.81
N SER A 13 -19.48 -0.54 -5.42
CA SER A 13 -19.51 -2.00 -5.27
C SER A 13 -19.79 -2.43 -3.83
N LYS A 14 -20.99 -3.02 -3.63
CA LYS A 14 -21.40 -3.66 -2.37
C LYS A 14 -20.41 -4.74 -1.91
N LYS A 15 -19.73 -5.40 -2.85
CA LYS A 15 -18.71 -6.43 -2.58
C LYS A 15 -17.43 -5.83 -2.00
N PHE A 16 -16.95 -4.71 -2.55
CA PHE A 16 -15.76 -4.02 -2.01
C PHE A 16 -16.03 -3.31 -0.70
N LYS A 17 -17.25 -2.79 -0.50
CA LYS A 17 -17.68 -2.23 0.78
C LYS A 17 -17.62 -3.27 1.92
N ASN A 18 -18.00 -4.51 1.63
CA ASN A 18 -18.04 -5.62 2.59
C ASN A 18 -16.71 -6.39 2.75
N LEU A 19 -15.72 -6.17 1.88
CA LEU A 19 -14.39 -6.79 2.04
C LEU A 19 -13.75 -6.29 3.34
N SER A 20 -13.25 -7.20 4.19
CA SER A 20 -12.52 -6.83 5.39
C SER A 20 -11.26 -6.01 5.03
N ILE A 21 -10.81 -5.17 5.97
CA ILE A 21 -9.55 -4.43 5.77
C ILE A 21 -8.39 -5.42 5.61
N GLU A 22 -8.38 -6.49 6.40
CA GLU A 22 -7.38 -7.55 6.32
C GLU A 22 -7.28 -8.15 4.91
N ASN A 23 -8.40 -8.49 4.27
CA ASN A 23 -8.41 -9.07 2.94
C ASN A 23 -7.91 -8.07 1.89
N LEU A 24 -8.29 -6.79 1.99
CA LEU A 24 -7.79 -5.74 1.10
C LEU A 24 -6.29 -5.53 1.26
N LEU A 25 -5.78 -5.63 2.49
CA LEU A 25 -4.36 -5.49 2.80
C LEU A 25 -3.55 -6.67 2.24
N LYS A 26 -4.03 -7.90 2.41
CA LYS A 26 -3.47 -9.11 1.78
C LYS A 26 -3.46 -9.01 0.25
N MET A 27 -4.55 -8.55 -0.37
CA MET A 27 -4.62 -8.34 -1.81
C MET A 27 -3.60 -7.29 -2.29
N ASN A 28 -3.44 -6.19 -1.55
CA ASN A 28 -2.43 -5.19 -1.88
C ASN A 28 -1.00 -5.75 -1.74
N LEU A 29 -0.71 -6.50 -0.68
CA LEU A 29 0.59 -7.15 -0.49
C LEU A 29 0.92 -8.12 -1.65
N MET A 30 -0.07 -8.88 -2.13
CA MET A 30 0.11 -9.72 -3.32
C MET A 30 0.40 -8.89 -4.58
N THR A 31 -0.24 -7.74 -4.78
CA THR A 31 0.11 -6.86 -5.91
C THR A 31 1.52 -6.28 -5.80
N ILE A 32 1.99 -6.00 -4.58
CA ILE A 32 3.36 -5.54 -4.33
C ILE A 32 4.35 -6.68 -4.63
N LEU A 33 4.08 -7.92 -4.23
CA LEU A 33 4.89 -9.08 -4.60
C LEU A 33 5.01 -9.21 -6.13
N LEU A 34 3.89 -9.12 -6.83
CA LEU A 34 3.87 -9.15 -8.30
C LEU A 34 4.69 -8.00 -8.91
N SER A 35 4.70 -6.81 -8.31
CA SER A 35 5.50 -5.67 -8.79
C SER A 35 7.01 -5.94 -8.68
N PHE A 36 7.48 -6.62 -7.62
CA PHE A 36 8.87 -7.01 -7.49
C PHE A 36 9.27 -8.17 -8.39
N ILE A 37 8.35 -9.11 -8.66
CA ILE A 37 8.53 -10.13 -9.71
C ILE A 37 8.67 -9.45 -11.08
N ALA A 38 7.81 -8.48 -11.40
CA ALA A 38 7.88 -7.71 -12.63
C ALA A 38 9.20 -6.94 -12.77
N PHE A 39 9.66 -6.34 -11.67
CA PHE A 39 10.92 -5.64 -11.57
C PHE A 39 12.12 -6.57 -11.77
N TYR A 40 12.08 -7.79 -11.23
CA TYR A 40 13.12 -8.80 -11.42
C TYR A 40 13.30 -9.17 -12.90
N TYR A 41 12.20 -9.38 -13.64
CA TYR A 41 12.21 -9.69 -15.07
C TYR A 41 12.37 -8.47 -16.00
N GLN A 42 12.49 -7.26 -15.44
CA GLN A 42 12.58 -6.00 -16.19
C GLN A 42 11.40 -5.75 -17.14
N ASN A 43 10.22 -6.29 -16.84
CA ASN A 43 9.04 -6.13 -17.70
C ASN A 43 8.26 -4.86 -17.32
N ILE A 44 8.54 -3.76 -18.03
CA ILE A 44 7.97 -2.43 -17.78
C ILE A 44 6.43 -2.45 -17.84
N TYR A 45 5.83 -3.13 -18.82
CA TYR A 45 4.37 -3.21 -18.94
C TYR A 45 3.74 -3.86 -17.72
N PHE A 46 4.39 -4.91 -17.20
CA PHE A 46 3.91 -5.63 -16.02
C PHE A 46 4.13 -4.82 -14.73
N ILE A 47 5.24 -4.06 -14.63
CA ILE A 47 5.47 -3.12 -13.53
C ILE A 47 4.35 -2.05 -13.49
N VAL A 48 4.04 -1.44 -14.63
CA VAL A 48 2.99 -0.40 -14.70
C VAL A 48 1.62 -0.97 -14.32
N LEU A 49 1.29 -2.18 -14.78
CA LEU A 49 0.04 -2.84 -14.44
C LEU A 49 -0.08 -3.11 -12.93
N THR A 50 0.97 -3.63 -12.31
CA THR A 50 0.97 -3.99 -10.88
C THR A 50 0.94 -2.75 -10.00
N LEU A 51 1.64 -1.68 -10.37
CA LEU A 51 1.55 -0.38 -9.69
C LEU A 51 0.15 0.23 -9.81
N PHE A 52 -0.47 0.12 -10.98
CA PHE A 52 -1.85 0.57 -11.16
C PHE A 52 -2.80 -0.19 -10.25
N LEU A 53 -2.73 -1.52 -10.21
CA LEU A 53 -3.55 -2.36 -9.34
C LEU A 53 -3.33 -2.04 -7.85
N SER A 54 -2.07 -1.91 -7.42
CA SER A 54 -1.76 -1.51 -6.05
C SER A 54 -2.37 -0.15 -5.71
N SER A 55 -2.31 0.83 -6.62
CA SER A 55 -2.91 2.15 -6.39
C SER A 55 -4.43 2.10 -6.22
N VAL A 56 -5.12 1.16 -6.88
CA VAL A 56 -6.57 0.93 -6.73
C VAL A 56 -6.87 0.33 -5.35
N PHE A 57 -6.07 -0.64 -4.88
CA PHE A 57 -6.28 -1.24 -3.56
C PHE A 57 -5.95 -0.28 -2.41
N VAL A 58 -4.86 0.49 -2.51
CA VAL A 58 -4.49 1.50 -1.51
C VAL A 58 -5.56 2.59 -1.42
N SER A 59 -6.08 3.05 -2.55
CA SER A 59 -7.13 4.08 -2.54
C SER A 59 -8.48 3.56 -2.08
N ALA A 60 -8.70 2.26 -2.10
CA ALA A 60 -9.81 1.61 -1.41
C ALA A 60 -9.54 1.52 0.12
N LEU A 61 -8.34 1.14 0.53
CA LEU A 61 -8.00 1.01 1.96
C LEU A 61 -8.11 2.34 2.73
N ASN A 62 -7.60 3.43 2.15
CA ASN A 62 -7.48 4.72 2.87
C ASN A 62 -8.84 5.28 3.36
N PRO A 63 -9.88 5.42 2.52
CA PRO A 63 -11.20 5.86 2.97
C PRO A 63 -11.84 4.90 3.98
N LYS A 64 -11.57 3.59 3.87
CA LYS A 64 -12.14 2.58 4.77
C LYS A 64 -11.53 2.66 6.17
N ILE A 65 -10.22 2.82 6.25
CA ILE A 65 -9.51 3.07 7.51
C ILE A 65 -9.98 4.40 8.11
N GLY A 66 -10.04 5.46 7.31
CA GLY A 66 -10.56 6.76 7.74
C GLY A 66 -11.97 6.65 8.33
N ALA A 67 -12.90 6.01 7.63
CA ALA A 67 -14.28 5.84 8.10
C ALA A 67 -14.37 5.09 9.43
N ILE A 68 -13.56 4.05 9.65
CA ILE A 68 -13.55 3.33 10.94
C ILE A 68 -13.06 4.24 12.07
N ILE A 69 -12.00 5.01 11.84
CA ILE A 69 -11.45 5.94 12.84
C ILE A 69 -12.50 7.01 13.17
N PHE A 70 -13.13 7.61 12.16
CA PHE A 70 -14.18 8.61 12.34
C PHE A 70 -15.40 8.07 13.09
N ASN A 71 -15.82 6.84 12.81
CA ASN A 71 -17.04 6.27 13.38
C ASN A 71 -16.86 5.71 14.81
N ASN A 72 -15.63 5.42 15.23
CA ASN A 72 -15.35 4.72 16.50
C ASN A 72 -14.59 5.56 17.53
N LEU A 73 -14.25 6.82 17.23
CA LEU A 73 -13.51 7.69 18.14
C LEU A 73 -14.31 8.95 18.46
N ASP A 74 -14.15 9.41 19.70
CA ASP A 74 -14.70 10.69 20.14
C ASP A 74 -14.15 11.84 19.30
N GLU A 75 -15.05 12.72 18.87
CA GLU A 75 -14.76 13.86 17.99
C GLU A 75 -13.64 14.77 18.54
N THR A 76 -13.51 14.85 19.87
CA THR A 76 -12.48 15.64 20.57
C THR A 76 -11.06 15.07 20.44
N LYS A 77 -10.92 13.76 20.26
CA LYS A 77 -9.61 13.08 20.13
C LYS A 77 -9.24 12.82 18.66
N LEU A 78 -10.20 13.03 17.78
CA LEU A 78 -10.13 12.66 16.38
C LEU A 78 -9.00 13.43 15.67
N ALA A 79 -8.92 14.75 15.85
CA ALA A 79 -7.85 15.56 15.27
C ALA A 79 -6.45 15.12 15.73
N THR A 80 -6.28 14.82 17.02
CA THR A 80 -5.00 14.37 17.58
C THR A 80 -4.61 12.99 17.06
N ILE A 81 -5.55 12.06 16.95
CA ILE A 81 -5.30 10.70 16.45
C ILE A 81 -4.99 10.72 14.94
N PHE A 82 -5.74 11.48 14.14
CA PHE A 82 -5.43 11.66 12.72
C PHE A 82 -4.08 12.35 12.52
N GLY A 83 -3.76 13.38 13.29
CA GLY A 83 -2.46 14.03 13.27
C GLY A 83 -1.33 13.05 13.59
N GLY A 84 -1.46 12.29 14.69
CA GLY A 84 -0.52 11.24 15.07
C GLY A 84 -0.35 10.17 13.98
N MET A 85 -1.45 9.72 13.37
CA MET A 85 -1.44 8.75 12.29
C MET A 85 -0.67 9.23 11.06
N VAL A 86 -0.94 10.47 10.61
CA VAL A 86 -0.25 11.06 9.47
C VAL A 86 1.24 11.17 9.75
N THR A 87 1.64 11.63 10.94
CA THR A 87 3.05 11.71 11.31
C THR A 87 3.72 10.33 11.35
N TYR A 88 3.05 9.31 11.90
CA TYR A 88 3.58 7.94 11.94
C TYR A 88 3.80 7.36 10.54
N PHE A 89 2.83 7.50 9.64
CA PHE A 89 2.96 7.01 8.27
C PHE A 89 4.01 7.78 7.46
N GLN A 90 4.13 9.10 7.66
CA GLN A 90 5.17 9.92 7.02
C GLN A 90 6.56 9.54 7.50
N LEU A 91 6.73 9.30 8.81
CA LEU A 91 8.00 8.80 9.34
C LEU A 91 8.35 7.43 8.75
N GLY A 92 7.37 6.52 8.66
CA GLY A 92 7.56 5.22 8.01
C GLY A 92 8.01 5.34 6.55
N ASP A 93 7.42 6.28 5.80
CA ASP A 93 7.79 6.57 4.41
C ASP A 93 9.23 7.13 4.31
N VAL A 94 9.60 8.07 5.17
CA VAL A 94 10.98 8.61 5.24
C VAL A 94 11.98 7.49 5.53
N VAL A 95 11.73 6.68 6.55
CA VAL A 95 12.61 5.55 6.91
C VAL A 95 12.70 4.55 5.76
N SER A 96 11.58 4.23 5.10
CA SER A 96 11.56 3.29 3.98
C SER A 96 12.37 3.80 2.78
N ARG A 97 12.27 5.10 2.47
CA ARG A 97 13.05 5.73 1.40
C ARG A 97 14.54 5.78 1.72
N LEU A 98 14.91 6.03 2.96
CA LEU A 98 16.31 6.01 3.40
C LEU A 98 16.91 4.59 3.28
N LEU A 99 16.16 3.57 3.71
CA LEU A 99 16.58 2.18 3.54
C LEU A 99 16.74 1.82 2.05
N PHE A 100 15.73 2.12 1.22
CA PHE A 100 15.77 1.81 -0.20
C PHE A 100 16.91 2.54 -0.92
N SER A 101 17.08 3.84 -0.69
CA SER A 101 18.15 4.63 -1.31
C SER A 101 19.54 4.11 -0.93
N THR A 102 19.73 3.69 0.31
CA THR A 102 20.98 3.06 0.74
C THR A 102 21.23 1.75 -0.01
N LEU A 103 20.21 0.88 -0.14
CA LEU A 103 20.33 -0.39 -0.86
C LEU A 103 20.71 -0.20 -2.33
N VAL A 104 20.16 0.80 -3.00
CA VAL A 104 20.43 1.08 -4.43
C VAL A 104 21.88 1.49 -4.68
N ILE A 105 22.57 2.07 -3.70
CA ILE A 105 24.00 2.44 -3.83
C ILE A 105 24.90 1.21 -3.81
N TYR A 106 24.55 0.20 -2.99
CA TYR A 106 25.44 -0.93 -2.70
C TYR A 106 25.08 -2.23 -3.43
N LEU A 107 23.82 -2.40 -3.85
CA LEU A 107 23.33 -3.66 -4.43
C LEU A 107 22.78 -3.46 -5.85
N SER A 108 22.92 -4.50 -6.67
CA SER A 108 22.26 -4.55 -7.98
C SER A 108 20.74 -4.74 -7.82
N TYR A 109 19.98 -4.31 -8.83
CA TYR A 109 18.51 -4.37 -8.84
C TYR A 109 17.96 -5.79 -8.57
N THR A 110 18.67 -6.83 -9.02
CA THR A 110 18.29 -8.24 -8.82
C THR A 110 18.26 -8.61 -7.34
N TYR A 111 19.28 -8.22 -6.57
CA TYR A 111 19.32 -8.49 -5.13
C TYR A 111 18.28 -7.67 -4.37
N ILE A 112 18.08 -6.40 -4.77
CA ILE A 112 17.04 -5.55 -4.19
C ILE A 112 15.66 -6.18 -4.40
N ALA A 113 15.36 -6.65 -5.60
CA ALA A 113 14.10 -7.33 -5.91
C ALA A 113 13.89 -8.55 -4.99
N VAL A 114 14.90 -9.39 -4.83
CA VAL A 114 14.82 -10.60 -3.98
C VAL A 114 14.62 -10.24 -2.51
N ILE A 115 15.35 -9.27 -1.98
CA ILE A 115 15.19 -8.80 -0.59
C ILE A 115 13.75 -8.35 -0.33
N TYR A 116 13.20 -7.52 -1.23
CA TYR A 116 11.83 -7.04 -1.07
C TYR A 116 10.78 -8.14 -1.28
N MET A 117 11.00 -9.10 -2.19
CA MET A 117 10.11 -10.27 -2.32
C MET A 117 10.07 -11.09 -1.03
N ILE A 118 11.23 -11.34 -0.41
CA ILE A 118 11.30 -12.06 0.87
C ILE A 118 10.60 -11.28 1.98
N LEU A 119 10.84 -9.96 2.07
CA LEU A 119 10.17 -9.10 3.05
C LEU A 119 8.63 -9.16 2.92
N VAL A 120 8.12 -9.10 1.70
CA VAL A 120 6.66 -9.21 1.46
C VAL A 120 6.13 -10.57 1.92
N LEU A 121 6.85 -11.66 1.66
CA LEU A 121 6.45 -13.00 2.08
C LEU A 121 6.48 -13.21 3.60
N ILE A 122 7.38 -12.52 4.31
CA ILE A 122 7.44 -12.57 5.79
C ILE A 122 6.26 -11.79 6.41
N VAL A 123 5.83 -10.71 5.75
CA VAL A 123 4.79 -9.80 6.26
C VAL A 123 3.36 -10.21 5.86
N ALA A 124 3.21 -10.91 4.73
CA ALA A 124 1.92 -11.33 4.16
C ALA A 124 1.22 -12.44 4.95
#